data_AF-A0A8U0TU88-F1
#
_entry.id   AF-A0A8U0TU88-F1
#
_cell.length_a   1.000
_cell.length_b   1.000
_cell.length_c   1.000
_cell.angle_alpha   90.00
_cell.angle_beta   90.00
_cell.angle_gamma   90.00
#
_symmetry.space_group_name_H-M   'P 1'
#
loop_
_entity.id
_entity.type
_entity.pdbx_description
1 polymer ?
#
loop_
_entity_poly.entity_id
_entity_poly.type
_entity_poly.pdbx_seq_one_letter_code
_entity_poly.pdbx_strand_id
1 'polypeptide(L)'
;MFHMLKNSLIRQPTEEDPDEGIKDLVVITLKKMDHDSRLSYADFEKAVRDENLLLEAFGTCLHDAKSILAFEQHAFQDPLER
;
A
#
# COMPACT_ATOMS: atom_id res chain seq x y z
N MET A 1 3.27 1.06 -12.57
CA MET A 1 3.11 0.09 -11.48
C MET A 1 4.42 -0.60 -11.11
N PHE A 2 5.16 -1.17 -12.07
CA PHE A 2 6.45 -1.84 -11.81
C PHE A 2 7.40 -1.06 -10.87
N HIS A 3 7.70 0.20 -11.20
CA HIS A 3 8.56 1.06 -10.36
C HIS A 3 8.02 1.33 -8.95
N MET A 4 6.69 1.36 -8.79
CA MET A 4 6.06 1.60 -7.48
C MET A 4 6.18 0.38 -6.57
N LEU A 5 6.15 -0.82 -7.15
CA LEU A 5 6.21 -2.08 -6.42
C LEU A 5 7.63 -2.60 -6.18
N LYS A 6 8.66 -1.92 -6.71
CA LYS A 6 10.06 -2.37 -6.67
C LYS A 6 10.57 -2.65 -5.26
N ASN A 7 10.04 -1.95 -4.26
CA ASN A 7 10.44 -2.11 -2.85
C ASN A 7 9.42 -2.88 -2.01
N SER A 8 8.38 -3.45 -2.63
CA SER A 8 7.31 -4.17 -1.92
C SER A 8 7.72 -5.58 -1.49
N LEU A 9 8.73 -6.18 -2.12
CA LEU A 9 9.26 -7.50 -1.75
C LEU A 9 10.39 -7.35 -0.71
N ILE A 10 10.12 -7.81 0.51
CA ILE A 10 11.08 -7.78 1.63
C ILE A 10 12.24 -8.77 1.41
N ARG A 11 11.98 -9.88 0.71
CA ARG A 11 12.97 -10.90 0.36
C ARG A 11 12.70 -11.40 -1.04
N GLN A 12 13.76 -11.54 -1.83
CA GLN A 12 13.69 -12.11 -3.16
C GLN A 12 14.55 -13.38 -3.20
N PRO A 13 14.14 -14.41 -3.96
CA PRO A 13 14.97 -15.57 -4.23
C PRO A 13 16.29 -15.12 -4.87
N THR A 14 17.42 -15.66 -4.42
CA THR A 14 18.73 -15.34 -5.01
C THR A 14 18.97 -15.99 -6.38
N GLU A 15 18.11 -16.94 -6.77
CA GLU A 15 18.24 -17.70 -8.02
C GLU A 15 17.41 -17.12 -9.18
N GLU A 16 16.41 -16.28 -8.89
CA GLU A 16 15.53 -15.67 -9.89
C GLU A 16 15.89 -14.20 -10.11
N ASP A 17 15.56 -13.69 -11.30
CA ASP A 17 15.71 -12.26 -11.60
C ASP A 17 14.79 -11.46 -10.65
N PRO A 18 15.34 -10.50 -9.87
CA PRO A 18 14.58 -9.67 -8.95
C PRO A 18 13.37 -8.98 -9.58
N ASP A 19 13.43 -8.72 -10.90
CA ASP A 19 12.36 -8.07 -11.64
C ASP A 19 11.18 -9.01 -11.94
N GLU A 20 11.36 -10.34 -11.97
CA GLU A 20 10.25 -11.29 -12.21
C GLU A 20 9.24 -11.28 -11.07
N GLY A 21 9.70 -11.28 -9.80
CA GLY A 21 8.81 -11.15 -8.66
C GLY A 21 8.01 -9.83 -8.66
N ILE A 22 8.61 -8.75 -9.16
CA ILE A 22 7.91 -7.47 -9.31
C ILE A 22 6.90 -7.51 -10.46
N LYS A 23 7.21 -8.16 -11.58
CA LYS A 23 6.25 -8.38 -12.69
C LYS A 23 5.04 -9.18 -12.20
N ASP A 24 5.27 -10.23 -11.43
CA ASP A 24 4.19 -11.04 -10.86
C ASP A 24 3.31 -10.23 -9.90
N LEU A 25 3.92 -9.40 -9.03
CA LEU A 25 3.16 -8.49 -8.18
C LEU A 25 2.33 -7.48 -8.98
N VAL A 26 2.87 -6.94 -10.08
CA VAL A 26 2.10 -6.04 -10.97
C VAL A 26 0.89 -6.77 -11.55
N VAL A 27 1.07 -8.01 -12.02
CA VAL A 27 -0.02 -8.83 -12.58
C VAL A 27 -1.07 -9.15 -11.53
N ILE A 28 -0.68 -9.52 -10.32
CA ILE A 28 -1.62 -9.80 -9.22
C ILE A 28 -2.41 -8.53 -8.86
N THR A 29 -1.72 -7.40 -8.73
CA THR A 29 -2.35 -6.12 -8.40
C THR A 29 -3.36 -5.70 -9.47
N LEU A 30 -2.99 -5.82 -10.75
CA LEU A 30 -3.91 -5.56 -11.86
C LEU A 30 -5.11 -6.52 -11.85
N LYS A 31 -4.90 -7.82 -11.66
CA LYS A 31 -6.03 -8.78 -11.58
C LYS A 31 -7.00 -8.49 -10.42
N LYS A 32 -6.50 -7.91 -9.34
CA LYS A 32 -7.30 -7.57 -8.15
C LYS A 32 -8.04 -6.24 -8.30
N MET A 33 -7.45 -5.28 -9.01
CA MET A 33 -7.91 -3.89 -9.00
C MET A 33 -8.43 -3.40 -10.36
N ASP A 34 -8.14 -4.09 -11.46
CA ASP A 34 -8.41 -3.64 -12.82
C ASP A 34 -9.30 -4.65 -13.57
N HIS A 35 -10.24 -4.12 -14.36
CA HIS A 35 -11.08 -4.91 -15.27
C HIS A 35 -10.84 -4.58 -16.75
N ASP A 36 -10.33 -3.39 -17.08
CA ASP A 36 -10.30 -2.85 -18.44
C ASP A 36 -8.89 -2.40 -18.89
N SER A 37 -7.85 -3.07 -18.38
CA SER A 37 -6.43 -2.82 -18.69
C SER A 37 -5.90 -1.44 -18.24
N ARG A 38 -6.70 -0.70 -17.46
CA ARG A 38 -6.32 0.55 -16.82
C ARG A 38 -7.10 0.71 -15.52
N LEU A 39 -6.38 0.83 -14.42
CA LEU A 39 -6.94 1.14 -13.11
C LEU A 39 -7.59 2.53 -13.10
N SER A 40 -8.92 2.60 -13.16
CA SER A 40 -9.66 3.84 -12.93
C SER A 40 -9.82 4.10 -11.42
N TYR A 41 -10.24 5.32 -11.06
CA TYR A 41 -10.54 5.63 -9.66
C TYR A 41 -11.69 4.78 -9.12
N ALA A 42 -12.73 4.53 -9.93
CA ALA A 42 -13.87 3.74 -9.50
C ALA A 42 -13.48 2.27 -9.23
N ASP A 43 -12.61 1.71 -10.07
CA ASP A 43 -12.09 0.35 -9.88
C ASP A 43 -11.20 0.27 -8.64
N PHE A 44 -10.32 1.26 -8.46
CA PHE A 44 -9.50 1.38 -7.25
C PHE A 44 -10.35 1.48 -5.99
N GLU A 45 -11.33 2.39 -5.96
CA GLU A 45 -12.21 2.60 -4.82
C GLU A 45 -12.98 1.32 -4.48
N LYS A 46 -13.55 0.67 -5.49
CA LYS A 46 -14.27 -0.59 -5.30
C LYS A 46 -13.35 -1.68 -4.75
N ALA A 47 -12.18 -1.88 -5.35
CA ALA A 47 -11.22 -2.89 -4.91
C ALA A 47 -10.74 -2.66 -3.48
N VAL A 48 -10.47 -1.41 -3.09
CA VAL A 48 -10.09 -1.06 -1.71
C VAL A 48 -11.23 -1.30 -0.73
N ARG A 49 -12.48 -1.01 -1.11
CA ARG A 49 -13.64 -1.30 -0.26
C ARG A 49 -13.86 -2.81 -0.07
N ASP A 50 -13.61 -3.60 -1.09
CA ASP A 50 -13.71 -5.06 -1.04
C ASP A 50 -12.53 -5.69 -0.26
N GLU A 51 -11.32 -5.14 -0.42
CA GLU A 51 -10.09 -5.59 0.25
C GLU A 51 -9.24 -4.39 0.70
N ASN A 52 -9.44 -3.96 1.95
CA ASN A 52 -8.81 -2.74 2.51
C ASN A 52 -7.28 -2.71 2.45
N LEU A 53 -6.63 -3.87 2.42
CA LEU A 53 -5.16 -3.96 2.28
C LEU A 53 -4.65 -3.35 0.97
N LEU A 54 -5.49 -3.29 -0.07
CA LEU A 54 -5.11 -2.75 -1.38
C LEU A 54 -4.89 -1.22 -1.35
N LEU A 55 -5.29 -0.53 -0.28
CA LEU A 55 -5.10 0.92 -0.15
C LEU A 55 -3.62 1.32 -0.21
N GLU A 56 -2.75 0.48 0.36
CA GLU A 56 -1.30 0.69 0.38
C GLU A 56 -0.54 -0.34 -0.49
N ALA A 57 -1.23 -0.95 -1.46
CA ALA A 57 -0.63 -1.97 -2.35
C ALA A 57 0.62 -1.47 -3.09
N PHE A 58 0.65 -0.18 -3.44
CA PHE A 58 1.76 0.45 -4.16
C PHE A 58 2.86 1.03 -3.24
N GLY A 59 2.79 0.73 -1.94
CA GLY A 59 3.68 1.25 -0.92
C GLY A 59 2.94 2.00 0.17
N THR A 60 3.58 2.08 1.33
CA THR A 60 3.07 2.78 2.51
C THR A 60 2.98 4.28 2.23
N CYS A 61 1.78 4.84 2.33
CA CYS A 61 1.53 6.27 2.12
C CYS A 61 0.82 6.92 3.32
N LEU A 62 0.39 6.10 4.29
CA LEU A 62 -0.19 6.55 5.55
C LEU A 62 0.78 6.30 6.71
N HIS A 63 0.57 7.04 7.80
CA HIS A 63 1.32 6.81 9.03
C HIS A 63 0.85 5.53 9.68
N ASP A 64 1.79 4.77 10.27
CA ASP A 64 1.43 3.61 11.07
C ASP A 64 0.69 4.02 12.36
N ALA A 65 -0.04 3.07 12.95
CA ALA A 65 -0.86 3.32 14.12
C ALA A 65 -0.06 3.84 15.34
N LYS A 66 1.20 3.45 15.48
CA LYS A 66 2.06 3.93 16.59
C LYS A 66 2.43 5.39 16.39
N SER A 67 2.78 5.77 15.15
CA SER A 67 3.06 7.15 14.78
C SER A 67 1.83 8.05 14.95
N ILE A 68 0.65 7.57 14.56
CA ILE A 68 -0.63 8.29 14.77
C ILE A 68 -0.89 8.49 16.27
N LEU A 69 -0.82 7.42 17.06
CA LEU A 69 -1.10 7.50 18.51
C LEU A 69 -0.13 8.45 19.23
N ALA A 70 1.15 8.41 18.89
CA ALA A 70 2.15 9.30 19.48
C ALA A 70 1.89 10.78 19.11
N PHE A 71 1.49 11.02 17.86
CA PHE A 71 1.11 12.35 17.41
C PHE A 71 -0.13 12.86 18.14
N GLU A 72 -1.20 12.07 18.18
CA GLU A 72 -2.46 12.44 18.85
C GLU A 72 -2.23 12.71 20.34
N GLN A 73 -1.47 11.84 21.01
CA GLN A 73 -1.10 12.02 22.40
C GLN A 73 -0.36 13.33 22.63
N HIS A 74 0.51 13.78 21.73
CA HIS A 74 1.28 15.01 21.91
C HIS A 74 0.49 16.26 21.50
N ALA A 75 -0.20 16.20 20.36
CA ALA A 75 -0.89 17.33 19.75
C ALA A 75 -2.17 17.70 20.51
N PHE A 76 -2.81 16.73 21.17
CA PHE A 76 -4.08 16.90 21.86
C PHE A 76 -3.99 16.67 23.38
N GLN A 77 -2.79 16.78 23.99
CA GLN A 77 -2.74 16.96 25.46
C GLN A 77 -3.49 18.24 25.81
N ASP A 78 -4.61 18.10 26.50
CA ASP A 78 -5.44 19.20 26.94
C ASP A 78 -4.59 20.17 27.80
N PRO A 79 -4.50 21.47 27.49
CA PRO A 79 -3.79 22.44 28.33
C PRO A 79 -4.43 22.66 29.71
N LEU A 80 -5.55 22.01 30.03
CA LEU A 80 -6.37 22.29 31.22
C LEU A 80 -5.84 21.72 32.54
N GLU A 81 -4.66 21.09 32.57
CA GLU A 81 -3.98 20.65 33.80
C GLU A 81 -2.56 21.24 33.95
N ARG A 82 -2.40 22.56 33.83
CA ARG A 82 -1.21 23.28 34.36
C ARG A 82 -1.58 24.51 35.17
#